data_AF-A0A1Z8PZW2-F1
#
_entry.id   AF-A0A1Z8PZW2-F1
#
_cell.length_a   1.000
_cell.length_b   1.000
_cell.length_c   1.000
_cell.angle_alpha   90.00
_cell.angle_beta   90.00
_cell.angle_gamma   90.00
#
_symmetry.space_group_name_H-M   'P 1'
#
loop_
_entity.id
_entity.type
_entity.pdbx_description
1 polymer ?
#
loop_
_entity_poly.entity_id
_entity_poly.type
_entity_poly.pdbx_seq_one_letter_code
_entity_poly.pdbx_strand_id
1 'polypeptide(L)'
;MKWILIAFLYISFLPLNVVAQSEPCKGVNCDIDEYLSKLKRDEKQKIIDKRMKLRKKYPQYEESYLRGVEALKTKDCKKALNTFLKLGKKDVPHAQLQLGVMYATGTCAVQDLNKGYMWLSLSSSNGSDDARRSMLQLRRFLSSNDLKEVKELTKTCTRKYFKKC
;
A
#
# COMPACT_ATOMS: atom_id res chain seq x y z
N MET A 1 18.68 53.27 21.15
CA MET A 1 19.36 53.52 19.86
C MET A 1 19.02 52.35 18.94
N LYS A 2 17.87 52.37 18.26
CA LYS A 2 17.64 52.90 16.89
C LYS A 2 18.50 52.20 15.82
N TRP A 3 17.87 51.24 15.12
CA TRP A 3 17.96 50.91 13.67
C TRP A 3 16.75 49.98 13.39
N ILE A 4 15.50 50.46 13.26
CA ILE A 4 14.83 51.04 12.09
C ILE A 4 15.08 50.27 10.78
N LEU A 5 14.05 49.50 10.39
CA LEU A 5 13.40 49.38 9.07
C LEU A 5 14.24 49.26 7.79
N ILE A 6 14.11 48.10 7.14
CA ILE A 6 14.02 47.95 5.67
C ILE A 6 12.89 46.91 5.46
N ALA A 7 11.61 47.29 5.40
CA ALA A 7 10.86 47.71 4.20
C ALA A 7 11.13 46.76 3.00
N PHE A 8 10.27 45.75 2.82
CA PHE A 8 9.24 45.77 1.77
C PHE A 8 9.76 46.30 0.44
N LEU A 9 10.14 45.39 -0.47
CA LEU A 9 9.87 45.44 -1.91
C LEU A 9 10.51 44.21 -2.57
N TYR A 10 9.83 43.05 -2.48
CA TYR A 10 9.82 42.03 -3.53
C TYR A 10 8.53 41.21 -3.34
N ILE A 11 7.40 41.86 -3.62
CA ILE A 11 6.20 41.14 -4.07
C ILE A 11 6.48 40.73 -5.53
N SER A 12 5.98 39.55 -5.89
CA SER A 12 5.82 38.99 -7.26
C SER A 12 6.77 37.84 -7.59
N PHE A 13 6.54 36.66 -7.00
CA PHE A 13 6.64 35.40 -7.76
C PHE A 13 5.73 34.36 -7.11
N LEU A 14 4.43 34.60 -7.25
CA LEU A 14 3.43 33.53 -7.32
C LEU A 14 3.07 33.38 -8.80
N PRO A 15 3.57 32.35 -9.49
CA PRO A 15 2.77 31.66 -10.48
C PRO A 15 2.05 30.52 -9.77
N LEU A 16 0.72 30.66 -9.79
CA LEU A 16 -0.25 29.60 -9.68
C LEU A 16 0.24 28.30 -10.34
N ASN A 17 0.45 27.28 -9.52
CA ASN A 17 0.30 25.86 -9.81
C ASN A 17 0.25 25.20 -8.41
N VAL A 18 -0.81 25.38 -7.61
CA VAL A 18 -2.06 24.60 -7.69
C VAL A 18 -1.84 23.19 -8.21
N VAL A 19 -0.90 22.45 -7.61
CA VAL A 19 -0.98 20.99 -7.51
C VAL A 19 -0.51 20.61 -6.11
N ALA A 20 -1.34 19.80 -5.43
CA ALA A 20 -1.10 19.14 -4.14
C ALA A 20 -1.42 19.92 -2.85
N GLN A 21 -2.55 20.61 -2.81
CA GLN A 21 -3.46 20.36 -1.69
C GLN A 21 -4.03 18.94 -1.89
N SER A 22 -3.41 17.92 -1.30
CA SER A 22 -3.96 16.57 -1.35
C SER A 22 -3.65 15.80 -0.07
N GLU A 23 -4.64 15.80 0.82
CA GLU A 23 -5.19 14.63 1.54
C GLU A 23 -4.22 13.63 2.23
N PRO A 24 -4.52 13.22 3.48
CA PRO A 24 -3.69 12.27 4.20
C PRO A 24 -3.65 10.93 3.46
N CYS A 25 -2.50 10.63 2.87
CA CYS A 25 -2.17 9.36 2.21
C CYS A 25 -3.16 8.94 1.09
N LYS A 26 -3.09 9.59 -0.08
CA LYS A 26 -3.62 9.01 -1.31
C LYS A 26 -2.66 7.92 -1.84
N GLY A 27 -2.97 6.67 -1.52
CA GLY A 27 -2.41 5.50 -2.20
C GLY A 27 -1.16 4.89 -1.59
N VAL A 28 -0.53 3.99 -2.35
CA VAL A 28 0.29 2.90 -1.80
C VAL A 28 1.80 3.15 -1.84
N ASN A 29 2.18 4.35 -2.25
CA ASN A 29 3.56 4.81 -2.25
C ASN A 29 3.75 5.89 -1.17
N CYS A 30 3.18 5.65 0.01
CA CYS A 30 3.36 6.56 1.13
C CYS A 30 4.78 6.39 1.67
N ASP A 31 5.53 7.48 1.66
CA ASP A 31 6.68 7.62 2.54
C ASP A 31 6.16 7.51 3.98
N ILE A 32 6.35 6.32 4.56
CA ILE A 32 5.89 6.01 5.90
C ILE A 32 6.60 6.91 6.92
N ASP A 33 7.86 7.28 6.67
CA ASP A 33 8.63 8.11 7.59
C ASP A 33 8.09 9.54 7.58
N GLU A 34 7.76 10.07 6.40
CA GLU A 34 7.06 11.35 6.26
C GLU A 34 5.68 11.32 6.94
N TYR A 35 4.89 10.27 6.73
CA TYR A 35 3.57 10.13 7.36
C TYR A 35 3.67 10.04 8.90
N LEU A 36 4.60 9.23 9.42
CA LEU A 36 4.80 9.09 10.88
C LEU A 36 5.36 10.36 11.52
N SER A 37 6.05 11.23 10.76
CA SER A 37 6.55 12.52 11.26
C SER A 37 5.43 13.53 11.53
N LYS A 38 4.27 13.39 10.88
CA LYS A 38 3.12 14.29 10.98
C LYS A 38 2.11 13.87 12.06
N LEU A 39 2.29 12.70 12.68
CA LEU A 39 1.36 12.15 13.68
C LEU A 39 1.76 12.51 15.11
N LYS A 40 0.75 12.54 15.99
CA LYS A 40 1.00 12.67 17.43
C LYS A 40 1.70 11.40 17.96
N ARG A 41 2.47 11.56 19.05
CA ARG A 41 3.31 10.49 19.62
C ARG A 41 2.54 9.21 19.96
N ASP A 42 1.32 9.36 20.48
CA ASP A 42 0.44 8.25 20.87
C ASP A 42 -0.15 7.51 19.65
N GLU A 43 -0.53 8.24 18.59
CA GLU A 43 -1.00 7.64 17.33
C GLU A 43 0.12 6.90 16.60
N LYS A 44 1.31 7.51 16.54
CA LYS A 44 2.52 6.88 16.01
C LYS A 44 2.84 5.58 16.75
N GLN A 45 2.78 5.59 18.09
CA GLN A 45 3.06 4.39 18.89
C GLN A 45 2.08 3.27 18.62
N LYS A 46 0.77 3.56 18.51
CA LYS A 46 -0.26 2.57 18.17
C LYS A 46 0.02 1.87 16.82
N ILE A 47 0.47 2.63 15.82
CA ILE A 47 0.83 2.09 14.51
C ILE A 47 2.06 1.18 14.60
N ILE A 48 3.09 1.62 15.33
CA ILE A 48 4.32 0.84 15.55
C ILE A 48 4.01 -0.46 16.29
N ASP A 49 3.25 -0.41 17.39
CA ASP A 49 2.88 -1.58 18.18
C ASP A 49 2.07 -2.59 17.36
N LYS A 50 1.15 -2.10 16.52
CA LYS A 50 0.37 -2.95 15.62
C LYS A 50 1.25 -3.65 14.59
N ARG A 51 2.19 -2.92 13.97
CA ARG A 51 3.17 -3.49 13.02
C ARG A 51 4.07 -4.51 13.70
N MET A 52 4.53 -4.23 14.93
CA MET A 52 5.33 -5.14 15.74
C MET A 52 4.58 -6.43 16.09
N LYS A 53 3.28 -6.36 16.40
CA LYS A 53 2.45 -7.55 16.62
C LYS A 53 2.37 -8.44 15.37
N LEU A 54 2.18 -7.85 14.19
CA LEU A 54 2.17 -8.61 12.94
C LEU A 54 3.55 -9.22 12.63
N ARG A 55 4.63 -8.46 12.85
CA ARG A 55 6.01 -8.97 12.72
C ARG A 55 6.28 -10.14 13.66
N LYS A 56 5.81 -10.07 14.92
CA LYS A 56 5.90 -11.17 15.89
C LYS A 56 5.05 -12.39 15.50
N LYS A 57 3.96 -12.19 14.75
CA LYS A 57 3.11 -13.28 14.24
C LYS A 57 3.73 -14.03 13.06
N TYR A 58 4.56 -13.35 12.25
CA TYR A 58 5.17 -13.91 11.04
C TYR A 58 6.71 -13.73 10.98
N PRO A 59 7.46 -14.04 12.05
CA PRO A 59 8.90 -13.77 12.11
C PRO A 59 9.70 -14.53 11.05
N GLN A 60 9.25 -15.73 10.68
CA GLN A 60 9.89 -16.59 9.68
C GLN A 60 9.80 -16.05 8.25
N TYR A 61 8.92 -15.08 7.99
CA TYR A 61 8.71 -14.52 6.65
C TYR A 61 9.30 -13.12 6.49
N GLU A 62 9.75 -12.50 7.59
CA GLU A 62 10.26 -11.13 7.61
C GLU A 62 11.41 -10.94 6.61
N GLU A 63 12.41 -11.82 6.66
CA GLU A 63 13.56 -11.71 5.77
C GLU A 63 13.15 -11.84 4.29
N SER A 64 12.31 -12.82 3.98
CA SER A 64 11.80 -12.99 2.61
C SER A 64 10.96 -11.79 2.17
N TYR A 65 10.17 -11.19 3.06
CA TYR A 65 9.38 -10.02 2.75
C TYR A 65 10.28 -8.82 2.44
N LEU A 66 11.31 -8.57 3.25
CA LEU A 66 12.29 -7.51 3.03
C LEU A 66 13.03 -7.70 1.71
N ARG A 67 13.41 -8.93 1.35
CA ARG A 67 14.00 -9.21 0.02
C ARG A 67 13.06 -8.86 -1.13
N GLY A 68 11.75 -9.04 -0.96
CA GLY A 68 10.74 -8.66 -1.95
C GLY A 68 10.59 -7.14 -2.07
N VAL A 69 10.62 -6.42 -0.95
CA VAL A 69 10.59 -4.95 -0.92
C VAL A 69 11.84 -4.37 -1.58
N GLU A 70 13.02 -4.90 -1.28
CA GLU A 70 14.26 -4.47 -1.93
C GLU A 70 14.25 -4.75 -3.44
N ALA A 71 13.67 -5.88 -3.86
CA ALA A 71 13.48 -6.18 -5.28
C ALA A 71 12.56 -5.16 -5.97
N LEU A 72 11.49 -4.67 -5.31
CA LEU A 72 10.68 -3.57 -5.85
C LEU A 72 11.49 -2.29 -6.00
N LYS A 73 12.27 -1.92 -4.98
CA LYS A 73 13.09 -0.70 -4.97
C LYS A 73 14.14 -0.70 -6.09
N THR A 74 14.76 -1.85 -6.33
CA THR A 74 15.74 -2.07 -7.41
C THR A 74 15.10 -2.38 -8.77
N LYS A 75 13.76 -2.33 -8.86
CA LYS A 75 12.94 -2.62 -10.07
C LYS A 75 13.11 -4.04 -10.61
N ASP A 76 13.56 -4.99 -9.80
CA ASP A 76 13.51 -6.43 -10.13
C ASP A 76 12.08 -6.96 -9.92
N CYS A 77 11.22 -6.63 -10.88
CA CYS A 77 9.80 -6.95 -10.84
C CYS A 77 9.53 -8.46 -10.77
N LYS A 78 10.33 -9.28 -11.45
CA LYS A 78 10.16 -10.73 -11.47
C LYS A 78 10.42 -11.31 -10.09
N LYS A 79 11.49 -10.87 -9.42
CA LYS A 79 11.82 -11.31 -8.07
C LYS A 79 10.83 -10.79 -7.04
N ALA A 80 10.44 -9.53 -7.12
CA ALA A 80 9.41 -8.94 -6.26
C ALA A 80 8.10 -9.71 -6.32
N LEU A 81 7.55 -9.87 -7.53
CA LEU A 81 6.27 -10.56 -7.75
C LEU A 81 6.33 -12.01 -7.27
N ASN A 82 7.38 -12.76 -7.61
CA ASN A 82 7.53 -14.14 -7.13
C ASN A 82 7.62 -14.23 -5.61
N THR A 83 8.31 -13.28 -4.98
CA THR A 83 8.49 -13.26 -3.52
C THR A 83 7.16 -13.00 -2.83
N PHE A 84 6.42 -11.97 -3.25
CA PHE A 84 5.13 -11.67 -2.66
C PHE A 84 4.08 -12.73 -2.99
N LEU A 85 4.09 -13.33 -4.18
CA LEU A 85 3.21 -14.48 -4.49
C LEU A 85 3.47 -15.65 -3.56
N LYS A 86 4.74 -16.00 -3.28
CA LYS A 86 5.08 -17.08 -2.34
C LYS A 86 4.56 -16.80 -0.93
N LEU A 87 4.73 -15.58 -0.43
CA LEU A 87 4.28 -15.18 0.90
C LEU A 87 2.76 -14.97 0.98
N GLY A 88 2.14 -14.43 -0.06
CA GLY A 88 0.70 -14.22 -0.15
C GLY A 88 -0.08 -15.53 -0.11
N LYS A 89 0.49 -16.60 -0.70
CA LYS A 89 -0.01 -17.99 -0.59
C LYS A 89 0.10 -18.59 0.81
N LYS A 90 0.85 -17.96 1.71
CA LYS A 90 1.01 -18.35 3.12
C LYS A 90 0.18 -17.46 4.06
N ASP A 91 -0.78 -16.73 3.51
CA ASP A 91 -1.66 -15.83 4.26
C ASP A 91 -0.92 -14.75 5.05
N VAL A 92 0.23 -14.32 4.53
CA VAL A 92 0.99 -13.19 5.09
C VAL A 92 0.31 -11.88 4.67
N PRO A 93 -0.32 -11.12 5.60
CA PRO A 93 -1.17 -9.99 5.23
C PRO A 93 -0.40 -8.91 4.47
N HIS A 94 0.84 -8.60 4.89
CA HIS A 94 1.67 -7.60 4.23
C HIS A 94 2.02 -7.98 2.78
N ALA A 95 2.28 -9.26 2.50
CA ALA A 95 2.57 -9.71 1.13
C ALA A 95 1.30 -9.67 0.26
N GLN A 96 0.15 -10.07 0.80
CA GLN A 96 -1.14 -9.97 0.10
C GLN A 96 -1.50 -8.49 -0.18
N LEU A 97 -1.20 -7.58 0.74
CA LEU A 97 -1.32 -6.14 0.51
C LEU A 97 -0.45 -5.69 -0.67
N GLN A 98 0.84 -6.03 -0.66
CA GLN A 98 1.76 -5.67 -1.74
C GLN A 98 1.30 -6.22 -3.11
N LEU A 99 0.84 -7.47 -3.18
CA LEU A 99 0.28 -8.02 -4.41
C LEU A 99 -0.94 -7.24 -4.88
N GLY A 100 -1.88 -6.97 -3.97
CA GLY A 100 -3.08 -6.23 -4.30
C GLY A 100 -2.80 -4.85 -4.87
N VAL A 101 -1.75 -4.21 -4.35
CA VAL A 101 -1.25 -2.92 -4.82
C VAL A 101 -0.63 -3.04 -6.19
N MET A 102 0.31 -3.98 -6.36
CA MET A 102 1.01 -4.20 -7.63
C MET A 102 0.02 -4.42 -8.79
N TYR A 103 -1.03 -5.22 -8.56
CA TYR A 103 -2.07 -5.42 -9.58
C TYR A 103 -2.97 -4.20 -9.75
N ALA A 104 -3.35 -3.50 -8.67
CA ALA A 104 -4.21 -2.32 -8.77
C ALA A 104 -3.54 -1.14 -9.49
N THR A 105 -2.22 -0.96 -9.30
CA THR A 105 -1.46 0.15 -9.91
C THR A 105 -0.75 -0.24 -11.20
N GLY A 106 -0.66 -1.54 -11.52
CA GLY A 106 0.18 -2.03 -12.60
C GLY A 106 1.69 -1.94 -12.31
N THR A 107 2.08 -1.80 -11.04
CA THR A 107 3.50 -1.75 -10.66
C THR A 107 4.07 -3.16 -10.66
N CYS A 108 5.01 -3.43 -11.57
CA CYS A 108 5.65 -4.75 -11.72
C CYS A 108 4.70 -5.93 -12.04
N ALA A 109 3.45 -5.62 -12.41
CA ALA A 109 2.44 -6.56 -12.88
C ALA A 109 1.55 -5.85 -13.90
N VAL A 110 0.87 -6.59 -14.78
CA VAL A 110 -0.18 -6.00 -15.62
C VAL A 110 -1.31 -5.53 -14.71
N GLN A 111 -1.80 -4.31 -14.94
CA GLN A 111 -2.86 -3.73 -14.13
C GLN A 111 -4.12 -4.59 -14.24
N ASP A 112 -4.67 -4.97 -13.08
CA ASP A 112 -5.86 -5.80 -12.95
C ASP A 112 -6.54 -5.42 -11.63
N LEU A 113 -7.58 -4.59 -11.71
CA LEU A 113 -8.29 -4.10 -10.53
C LEU A 113 -9.02 -5.25 -9.80
N ASN A 114 -9.46 -6.28 -10.52
CA ASN A 114 -10.15 -7.44 -9.95
C ASN A 114 -9.17 -8.30 -9.12
N LYS A 115 -7.99 -8.61 -9.67
CA LYS A 115 -6.92 -9.27 -8.91
C LYS A 115 -6.40 -8.40 -7.77
N GLY A 116 -6.27 -7.10 -7.99
CA GLY A 116 -5.90 -6.14 -6.96
C GLY A 116 -6.84 -6.21 -5.78
N TYR A 117 -8.15 -6.12 -6.04
CA TYR A 117 -9.18 -6.20 -5.02
C TYR A 117 -9.21 -7.55 -4.31
N MET A 118 -9.08 -8.66 -5.05
CA MET A 118 -8.99 -10.01 -4.47
C MET A 118 -7.89 -10.07 -3.42
N TRP A 119 -6.65 -9.70 -3.77
CA TRP A 119 -5.51 -9.77 -2.86
C TRP A 119 -5.67 -8.84 -1.65
N LEU A 120 -6.20 -7.62 -1.86
CA LEU A 120 -6.51 -6.70 -0.76
C LEU A 120 -7.59 -7.26 0.18
N SER A 121 -8.61 -7.93 -0.36
CA SER A 121 -9.68 -8.54 0.44
C SER A 121 -9.17 -9.71 1.30
N LEU A 122 -8.26 -10.53 0.76
CA LEU A 122 -7.59 -11.60 1.50
C LEU A 122 -6.72 -11.01 2.62
N SER A 123 -5.91 -9.99 2.30
CA SER A 123 -5.07 -9.30 3.29
C SER A 123 -5.89 -8.66 4.41
N SER A 124 -7.01 -8.02 4.07
CA SER A 124 -7.95 -7.45 5.04
C SER A 124 -8.53 -8.53 5.94
N SER A 125 -8.92 -9.68 5.38
CA SER A 125 -9.46 -10.82 6.14
C SER A 125 -8.41 -11.40 7.10
N ASN A 126 -7.13 -11.32 6.74
CA ASN A 126 -6.00 -11.72 7.58
C ASN A 126 -5.52 -10.63 8.56
N GLY A 127 -6.26 -9.52 8.70
CA GLY A 127 -6.07 -8.51 9.75
C GLY A 127 -5.31 -7.24 9.33
N SER A 128 -5.11 -7.02 8.02
CA SER A 128 -4.49 -5.79 7.52
C SER A 128 -5.50 -4.65 7.34
N ASP A 129 -5.48 -3.68 8.25
CA ASP A 129 -6.30 -2.45 8.11
C ASP A 129 -5.87 -1.62 6.91
N ASP A 130 -4.58 -1.63 6.56
CA ASP A 130 -4.06 -0.95 5.39
C ASP A 130 -4.68 -1.53 4.13
N ALA A 131 -4.79 -2.86 4.04
CA ALA A 131 -5.47 -3.51 2.94
C ALA A 131 -6.97 -3.24 2.93
N ARG A 132 -7.62 -3.18 4.09
CA ARG A 132 -9.04 -2.78 4.18
C ARG A 132 -9.24 -1.39 3.59
N ARG A 133 -8.39 -0.42 3.93
CA ARG A 133 -8.47 0.95 3.41
C ARG A 133 -8.25 0.99 1.90
N SER A 134 -7.19 0.33 1.40
CA SER A 134 -6.91 0.25 -0.04
C SER A 134 -8.01 -0.47 -0.81
N MET A 135 -8.59 -1.54 -0.25
CA MET A 135 -9.72 -2.27 -0.85
C MET A 135 -10.94 -1.35 -1.00
N LEU A 136 -11.27 -0.57 0.04
CA LEU A 136 -12.39 0.37 0.01
C LEU A 136 -12.17 1.51 -0.98
N GLN A 137 -10.93 1.97 -1.17
CA GLN A 137 -10.60 2.93 -2.22
C GLN A 137 -10.79 2.31 -3.61
N LEU A 138 -10.27 1.10 -3.82
CA LEU A 138 -10.36 0.37 -5.09
C LEU A 138 -11.81 0.01 -5.45
N ARG A 139 -12.65 -0.28 -4.44
CA ARG A 139 -14.09 -0.57 -4.59
C ARG A 139 -14.84 0.46 -5.43
N ARG A 140 -14.40 1.72 -5.41
CA ARG A 140 -15.04 2.85 -6.12
C ARG A 140 -14.91 2.75 -7.63
N PHE A 141 -13.94 1.97 -8.12
CA PHE A 141 -13.65 1.76 -9.54
C PHE A 141 -14.25 0.45 -10.07
N LEU A 142 -14.90 -0.36 -9.22
CA LEU A 142 -15.44 -1.66 -9.59
C LEU A 142 -16.96 -1.63 -9.66
N SER A 143 -17.50 -2.22 -10.72
CA SER A 143 -18.94 -2.43 -10.91
C SER A 143 -19.46 -3.59 -10.04
N SER A 144 -20.79 -3.74 -9.97
CA SER A 144 -21.40 -4.90 -9.33
C SER A 144 -21.01 -6.23 -9.98
N ASN A 145 -20.76 -6.22 -11.29
CA ASN A 145 -20.37 -7.42 -12.04
C ASN A 145 -18.92 -7.79 -11.72
N ASP A 146 -18.03 -6.81 -11.69
CA ASP A 146 -16.62 -7.01 -11.28
C ASP A 146 -16.54 -7.65 -9.90
N LEU A 147 -17.37 -7.21 -8.95
CA LEU A 147 -17.34 -7.76 -7.59
C LEU A 147 -17.86 -9.20 -7.52
N LYS A 148 -18.82 -9.57 -8.38
CA LYS A 148 -19.23 -10.96 -8.53
C LYS A 148 -18.08 -11.79 -9.09
N GLU A 149 -17.41 -11.28 -10.12
CA GLU A 149 -16.25 -11.94 -10.71
C GLU A 149 -15.11 -12.10 -9.70
N VAL A 150 -14.76 -11.04 -8.98
CA VAL A 150 -13.75 -11.06 -7.91
C VAL A 150 -14.09 -12.09 -6.85
N LYS A 151 -15.37 -12.22 -6.45
CA LYS A 151 -15.80 -13.23 -5.48
C LYS A 151 -15.56 -14.64 -6.01
N GLU A 152 -15.89 -14.92 -7.27
CA GLU A 152 -15.66 -16.23 -7.88
C GLU A 152 -14.18 -16.52 -8.16
N LEU A 153 -13.43 -15.49 -8.56
CA LEU A 153 -11.97 -15.53 -8.71
C LEU A 153 -11.31 -15.89 -7.37
N THR A 154 -11.68 -15.19 -6.30
CA THR A 154 -11.14 -15.42 -4.95
C THR A 154 -11.35 -16.87 -4.53
N LYS A 155 -12.59 -17.38 -4.66
CA LYS A 155 -12.91 -18.79 -4.36
C LYS A 155 -12.10 -19.77 -5.20
N THR A 156 -11.95 -19.48 -6.49
CA THR A 156 -11.21 -20.38 -7.40
C THR A 156 -9.73 -20.40 -7.06
N CYS A 157 -9.14 -19.23 -6.81
CA CYS A 157 -7.73 -19.10 -6.49
C CYS A 157 -7.39 -19.72 -5.13
N THR A 158 -8.22 -19.51 -4.10
CA THR A 158 -7.99 -20.14 -2.78
C THR A 158 -8.12 -21.66 -2.88
N ARG A 159 -9.15 -22.19 -3.56
CA ARG A 159 -9.32 -23.64 -3.79
C ARG A 159 -8.15 -24.28 -4.53
N LYS A 160 -7.56 -23.56 -5.50
CA LYS A 160 -6.42 -24.04 -6.30
C LYS A 160 -5.06 -23.70 -5.68
N TYR A 161 -5.00 -23.21 -4.44
CA TYR A 161 -3.75 -22.74 -3.80
C TYR A 161 -2.97 -21.77 -4.69
N PHE A 162 -3.71 -20.88 -5.36
CA PHE A 162 -3.20 -19.86 -6.28
C PHE A 162 -2.34 -20.43 -7.41
N LYS A 163 -2.62 -21.67 -7.85
CA LYS A 163 -2.09 -22.22 -9.10
C LYS A 163 -2.90 -21.65 -10.27
N LYS A 164 -2.24 -20.96 -11.20
CA LYS A 164 -2.85 -20.28 -12.36
C LYS A 164 -3.90 -19.23 -11.97
N CYS A 165 -3.58 -18.49 -10.90
CA CYS A 165 -4.14 -17.19 -10.54
C CYS A 165 -3.03 -16.17 -10.87
#